data_AF-A0A9W9CAM3-F1
#
_entry.id   AF-A0A9W9CAM3-F1
#
_cell.length_a   1.000
_cell.length_b   1.000
_cell.length_c   1.000
_cell.angle_alpha   90.00
_cell.angle_beta   90.00
_cell.angle_gamma   90.00
#
_symmetry.space_group_name_H-M   'P 1'
#
loop_
_entity.id
_entity.type
_entity.pdbx_description
1 polymer ?
#
loop_
_entity_poly.entity_id
_entity_poly.type
_entity_poly.pdbx_seq_one_letter_code
_entity_poly.pdbx_strand_id
1 'polypeptide(L)'
;MRTCKRWHHIASTVLYQHISLDSKLREDTSGARFGRFARQYHLIQSLSVRITQVHLMGFSVRSTDAFDRLAELCEAVRRMKNLRTFALSFEESLDYLEGFSVPSAVIVLILQSLPASVVNLNLDCDCINRPDLDQPHVCHAVSALLPRLRSLRLRISHLCSGLLSSLFPAATLDHEHPSRPPKSKKPLNRTSRLEYLVIRLIARPECAHLAHTALCSSSDKLLHGAKLARTLQELYNVGAFPSLCEFVVIGRVNAPSTLQNDNWNVFKVRTFARGISETITLPWCARGGSSSLYMIRDCDGDWFGSFANISNSLEGPLAWTKTGIKATRYLKPYERSNDWGLDRTKLAPRDSVIKKFGVSFRLWKHEDATRAKLLSARKVSGFRDTEVASQIVPDGWRWVIAEGPWNWTIEPMTAY
;
A
#
# COMPACT_ATOMS: atom_id res chain seq x y z
N MET A 1 -22.07 -29.67 -15.86
CA MET A 1 -21.12 -30.58 -16.53
C MET A 1 -21.16 -31.93 -15.81
N ARG A 2 -21.57 -33.01 -16.48
CA ARG A 2 -21.53 -34.36 -15.89
C ARG A 2 -20.16 -34.96 -16.21
N THR A 3 -19.32 -35.15 -15.18
CA THR A 3 -17.99 -35.79 -15.30
C THR A 3 -17.99 -37.10 -14.53
N CYS A 4 -17.14 -38.08 -14.90
CA CYS A 4 -16.98 -39.28 -14.07
C CYS A 4 -16.38 -38.91 -12.69
N LYS A 5 -16.58 -39.77 -11.68
CA LYS A 5 -16.15 -39.51 -10.29
C LYS A 5 -14.64 -39.21 -10.17
N ARG A 6 -13.81 -39.89 -10.97
CA ARG A 6 -12.35 -39.70 -10.95
C ARG A 6 -11.95 -38.32 -11.45
N TRP A 7 -12.48 -37.90 -12.60
CA TRP A 7 -12.27 -36.55 -13.12
C TRP A 7 -12.83 -35.48 -12.19
N HIS A 8 -13.99 -35.74 -11.58
CA HIS A 8 -14.56 -34.83 -10.58
C HIS A 8 -13.62 -34.64 -9.38
N HIS A 9 -13.05 -35.72 -8.83
CA HIS A 9 -12.12 -35.65 -7.72
C HIS A 9 -10.87 -34.83 -8.06
N ILE A 10 -10.23 -35.13 -9.20
CA ILE A 10 -9.04 -34.38 -9.66
C ILE A 10 -9.37 -32.92 -9.97
N ALA A 11 -10.48 -32.66 -10.66
CA ALA A 11 -10.90 -31.30 -10.96
C ALA A 11 -11.20 -30.51 -9.67
N SER A 12 -11.81 -31.16 -8.67
CA SER A 12 -12.14 -30.49 -7.40
C SER A 12 -10.90 -30.01 -6.65
N THR A 13 -9.81 -30.79 -6.62
CA THR A 13 -8.58 -30.35 -5.94
C THR A 13 -7.96 -29.12 -6.58
N VAL A 14 -8.09 -28.96 -7.89
CA VAL A 14 -7.60 -27.78 -8.62
C VAL A 14 -8.57 -26.59 -8.49
N LEU A 15 -9.87 -26.83 -8.71
CA LEU A 15 -10.89 -25.77 -8.72
C LEU A 15 -11.08 -25.11 -7.35
N TYR A 16 -10.99 -25.87 -6.27
CA TYR A 16 -11.16 -25.35 -4.91
C TYR A 16 -9.85 -24.92 -4.24
N GLN A 17 -8.70 -25.04 -4.91
CA GLN A 17 -7.41 -24.64 -4.34
C GLN A 17 -7.31 -23.13 -4.10
N HIS A 18 -7.83 -22.35 -5.04
CA HIS A 18 -7.70 -20.90 -5.07
C HIS A 18 -9.07 -20.25 -5.27
N ILE A 19 -9.61 -19.69 -4.19
CA ILE A 19 -10.97 -19.14 -4.17
C ILE A 19 -10.91 -17.62 -4.08
N SER A 20 -11.75 -16.96 -4.88
CA SER A 20 -12.02 -15.52 -4.79
C SER A 20 -13.51 -15.32 -4.56
N LEU A 21 -13.86 -14.58 -3.52
CA LEU A 21 -15.25 -14.33 -3.12
C LEU A 21 -15.50 -12.83 -3.05
N ASP A 22 -16.62 -12.41 -3.63
CA ASP A 22 -17.23 -11.12 -3.31
C ASP A 22 -18.24 -11.33 -2.18
N SER A 23 -18.05 -10.61 -1.09
CA SER A 23 -18.97 -10.59 0.04
C SER A 23 -20.07 -9.57 -0.21
N LYS A 24 -21.29 -10.06 -0.39
CA LYS A 24 -22.52 -9.32 -0.67
C LYS A 24 -23.58 -9.77 0.33
N LEU A 25 -24.54 -8.90 0.66
CA LEU A 25 -25.58 -9.19 1.66
C LEU A 25 -26.63 -10.22 1.19
N ARG A 26 -26.85 -10.35 -0.12
CA ARG A 26 -27.87 -11.25 -0.66
C ARG A 26 -27.51 -12.73 -0.45
N GLU A 27 -28.50 -13.54 -0.13
CA GLU A 27 -28.34 -14.98 0.15
C GLU A 27 -27.91 -15.81 -1.06
N ASP A 28 -28.23 -15.34 -2.26
CA ASP A 28 -27.95 -16.03 -3.53
C ASP A 28 -26.50 -15.85 -4.00
N THR A 29 -25.71 -15.10 -3.24
CA THR A 29 -24.35 -14.70 -3.64
C THR A 29 -23.35 -15.85 -3.48
N SER A 30 -22.26 -15.77 -4.24
CA SER A 30 -21.17 -16.75 -4.18
C SER A 30 -20.60 -16.88 -2.76
N GLY A 31 -20.51 -15.78 -2.00
CA GLY A 31 -20.03 -15.79 -0.61
C GLY A 31 -20.95 -16.57 0.33
N ALA A 32 -22.26 -16.27 0.30
CA ALA A 32 -23.26 -16.94 1.13
C ALA A 32 -23.36 -18.44 0.79
N ARG A 33 -23.39 -18.78 -0.51
CA ARG A 33 -23.37 -20.19 -0.95
C ARG A 33 -22.09 -20.90 -0.55
N PHE A 34 -20.95 -20.22 -0.62
CA PHE A 34 -19.68 -20.80 -0.22
C PHE A 34 -19.68 -21.17 1.27
N GLY A 35 -20.11 -20.28 2.17
CA GLY A 35 -20.18 -20.58 3.62
C GLY A 35 -21.11 -21.74 3.96
N ARG A 36 -22.27 -21.82 3.29
CA ARG A 36 -23.27 -22.88 3.54
C ARG A 36 -22.90 -24.23 2.93
N PHE A 37 -22.27 -24.24 1.75
CA PHE A 37 -22.12 -25.47 0.95
C PHE A 37 -20.68 -25.94 0.73
N ALA A 38 -19.67 -25.16 1.11
CA ALA A 38 -18.29 -25.63 1.01
C ALA A 38 -18.06 -26.79 1.98
N ARG A 39 -17.96 -28.00 1.44
CA ARG A 39 -17.56 -29.21 2.20
C ARG A 39 -16.07 -29.50 2.09
N GLN A 40 -15.38 -28.79 1.20
CA GLN A 40 -14.00 -29.07 0.80
C GLN A 40 -13.01 -28.04 1.35
N TYR A 41 -13.23 -27.56 2.58
CA TYR A 41 -12.35 -26.57 3.24
C TYR A 41 -10.88 -27.01 3.31
N HIS A 42 -10.62 -28.31 3.35
CA HIS A 42 -9.27 -28.87 3.38
C HIS A 42 -8.52 -28.73 2.04
N LEU A 43 -9.20 -28.49 0.92
CA LEU A 43 -8.55 -28.28 -0.38
C LEU A 43 -8.09 -26.84 -0.59
N ILE A 44 -8.67 -25.90 0.15
CA ILE A 44 -8.44 -24.47 -0.04
C ILE A 44 -7.08 -24.09 0.51
N GLN A 45 -6.23 -23.57 -0.36
CA GLN A 45 -4.89 -23.08 -0.01
C GLN A 45 -4.78 -21.56 -0.11
N SER A 46 -5.64 -20.93 -0.92
CA SER A 46 -5.72 -19.48 -1.05
C SER A 46 -7.16 -19.01 -1.05
N LEU A 47 -7.42 -17.95 -0.29
CA LEU A 47 -8.71 -17.27 -0.24
C LEU A 47 -8.51 -15.77 -0.42
N SER A 48 -9.18 -15.19 -1.39
CA SER A 48 -9.30 -13.74 -1.57
C SER A 48 -10.73 -13.33 -1.31
N VAL A 49 -10.94 -12.41 -0.39
CA VAL A 49 -12.27 -11.87 -0.07
C VAL A 49 -12.29 -10.39 -0.42
N ARG A 50 -13.26 -10.00 -1.23
CA ARG A 50 -13.57 -8.59 -1.51
C ARG A 50 -14.91 -8.24 -0.86
N ILE A 51 -14.90 -7.29 0.07
CA ILE A 51 -16.14 -6.78 0.67
C ILE A 51 -16.69 -5.68 -0.25
N THR A 52 -17.93 -5.85 -0.71
CA THR A 52 -18.58 -4.94 -1.67
C THR A 52 -19.16 -3.69 -0.99
N GLN A 53 -19.42 -2.63 -1.76
CA GLN A 53 -20.02 -1.39 -1.26
C GLN A 53 -21.37 -1.63 -0.57
N VAL A 54 -22.19 -2.56 -1.09
CA VAL A 54 -23.47 -2.94 -0.46
C VAL A 54 -23.25 -3.54 0.94
N HIS A 55 -22.21 -4.35 1.11
CA HIS A 55 -21.88 -4.92 2.42
C HIS A 55 -21.30 -3.86 3.35
N LEU A 56 -20.43 -2.98 2.84
CA LEU A 56 -19.89 -1.85 3.60
C LEU A 56 -20.98 -0.92 4.11
N MET A 57 -21.98 -0.60 3.27
CA MET A 57 -23.19 0.11 3.68
C MET A 57 -23.93 -0.62 4.81
N GLY A 58 -24.03 -1.94 4.72
CA GLY A 58 -24.59 -2.77 5.79
C GLY A 58 -23.86 -2.58 7.12
N PHE A 59 -22.52 -2.52 7.12
CA PHE A 59 -21.75 -2.23 8.32
C PHE A 59 -21.97 -0.81 8.84
N SER A 60 -22.05 0.20 7.95
CA SER A 60 -22.23 1.60 8.37
C SER A 60 -23.58 1.84 9.03
N VAL A 61 -24.64 1.16 8.57
CA VAL A 61 -25.98 1.22 9.18
C VAL A 61 -26.20 0.18 10.28
N ARG A 62 -25.14 -0.54 10.68
CA ARG A 62 -25.18 -1.60 11.69
C ARG A 62 -26.21 -2.69 11.43
N SER A 63 -26.41 -3.07 10.16
CA SER A 63 -27.32 -4.14 9.75
C SER A 63 -26.89 -5.48 10.35
N THR A 64 -27.81 -6.18 11.01
CA THR A 64 -27.59 -7.53 11.57
C THR A 64 -27.14 -8.51 10.47
N ASP A 65 -27.78 -8.47 9.30
CA ASP A 65 -27.45 -9.33 8.17
C ASP A 65 -25.98 -9.19 7.74
N ALA A 66 -25.43 -7.97 7.76
CA ALA A 66 -24.02 -7.75 7.43
C ALA A 66 -23.09 -8.45 8.44
N PHE A 67 -23.37 -8.32 9.74
CA PHE A 67 -22.57 -8.97 10.78
C PHE A 67 -22.77 -10.49 10.82
N ASP A 68 -23.95 -11.00 10.51
CA ASP A 68 -24.21 -12.43 10.40
C ASP A 68 -23.41 -13.04 9.23
N ARG A 69 -23.38 -12.37 8.07
CA ARG A 69 -22.55 -12.81 6.93
C ARG A 69 -21.06 -12.75 7.23
N LEU A 70 -20.62 -11.77 8.00
CA LEU A 70 -19.26 -11.71 8.49
C LEU A 70 -18.95 -12.90 9.42
N ALA A 71 -19.86 -13.23 10.34
CA ALA A 71 -19.70 -14.36 11.25
C ALA A 71 -19.63 -15.69 10.47
N GLU A 72 -20.51 -15.90 9.47
CA GLU A 72 -20.46 -17.04 8.57
C GLU A 72 -19.11 -17.15 7.84
N LEU A 73 -18.58 -16.03 7.34
CA LEU A 73 -17.26 -15.98 6.70
C LEU A 73 -16.15 -16.36 7.68
N CYS A 74 -16.15 -15.77 8.88
CA CYS A 74 -15.16 -16.06 9.92
C CYS A 74 -15.17 -17.55 10.30
N GLU A 75 -16.34 -18.14 10.47
CA GLU A 75 -16.51 -19.59 10.72
C GLU A 75 -15.96 -20.44 9.57
N ALA A 76 -16.28 -20.08 8.32
CA ALA A 76 -15.77 -20.78 7.15
C ALA A 76 -14.23 -20.73 7.11
N VAL A 77 -13.64 -19.56 7.35
CA VAL A 77 -12.18 -19.35 7.36
C VAL A 77 -11.49 -20.20 8.43
N ARG A 78 -12.04 -20.26 9.65
CA ARG A 78 -11.50 -21.11 10.75
C ARG A 78 -11.41 -22.58 10.36
N ARG A 79 -12.33 -23.08 9.53
CA ARG A 79 -12.37 -24.48 9.07
C ARG A 79 -11.33 -24.80 8.00
N MET A 80 -10.73 -23.79 7.35
CA MET A 80 -9.75 -23.98 6.26
C MET A 80 -8.34 -24.27 6.80
N LYS A 81 -8.14 -25.44 7.40
CA LYS A 81 -6.86 -25.83 8.03
C LYS A 81 -5.63 -25.74 7.11
N ASN A 82 -5.83 -25.83 5.79
CA ASN A 82 -4.76 -25.77 4.79
C ASN A 82 -4.60 -24.38 4.13
N LEU A 83 -5.31 -23.36 4.59
CA LEU A 83 -5.24 -22.01 4.03
C LEU A 83 -3.88 -21.38 4.30
N ARG A 84 -3.08 -21.19 3.25
CA ARG A 84 -1.74 -20.58 3.32
C ARG A 84 -1.75 -19.09 2.99
N THR A 85 -2.62 -18.69 2.07
CA THR A 85 -2.69 -17.31 1.57
C THR A 85 -4.07 -16.74 1.82
N PHE A 86 -4.13 -15.60 2.48
CA PHE A 86 -5.36 -14.85 2.68
C PHE A 86 -5.20 -13.43 2.15
N ALA A 87 -6.16 -12.98 1.36
CA ALA A 87 -6.25 -11.61 0.89
C ALA A 87 -7.62 -11.03 1.25
N LEU A 88 -7.63 -9.83 1.83
CA LEU A 88 -8.82 -9.04 2.10
C LEU A 88 -8.70 -7.71 1.36
N SER A 89 -9.72 -7.36 0.60
CA SER A 89 -9.84 -6.07 -0.07
C SER A 89 -11.23 -5.49 0.08
N PHE A 90 -11.35 -4.18 -0.09
CA PHE A 90 -12.63 -3.49 -0.13
C PHE A 90 -12.86 -2.97 -1.54
N GLU A 91 -14.11 -3.03 -2.00
CA GLU A 91 -14.48 -2.40 -3.26
C GLU A 91 -14.25 -0.89 -3.17
N GLU A 92 -13.51 -0.31 -4.11
CA GLU A 92 -13.27 1.13 -4.16
C GLU A 92 -14.55 1.85 -4.66
N SER A 93 -14.97 2.93 -3.98
CA SER A 93 -16.03 3.79 -4.50
C SER A 93 -15.56 4.52 -5.76
N LEU A 94 -16.40 4.57 -6.79
CA LEU A 94 -16.14 5.36 -8.01
C LEU A 94 -16.10 6.85 -7.70
N ASP A 95 -16.99 7.28 -6.80
CA ASP A 95 -17.04 8.62 -6.26
C ASP A 95 -16.21 8.63 -4.98
N TYR A 96 -14.96 9.09 -5.11
CA TYR A 96 -13.96 9.10 -4.04
C TYR A 96 -14.44 9.75 -2.73
N LEU A 97 -15.53 10.52 -2.78
CA LEU A 97 -16.13 11.25 -1.67
C LEU A 97 -17.26 10.50 -0.92
N GLU A 98 -17.83 9.42 -1.49
CA GLU A 98 -19.07 8.79 -0.97
C GLU A 98 -18.92 7.30 -0.61
N GLY A 99 -17.67 6.83 -0.41
CA GLY A 99 -17.45 5.43 -0.02
C GLY A 99 -17.83 5.14 1.44
N PHE A 100 -18.42 3.97 1.69
CA PHE A 100 -18.66 3.47 3.05
C PHE A 100 -17.35 2.98 3.68
N SER A 101 -17.11 3.38 4.93
CA SER A 101 -15.94 2.91 5.68
C SER A 101 -16.20 1.54 6.31
N VAL A 102 -15.13 0.75 6.42
CA VAL A 102 -15.17 -0.52 7.17
C VAL A 102 -14.77 -0.28 8.63
N PRO A 103 -15.57 -0.75 9.62
CA PRO A 103 -15.15 -0.74 11.01
C PRO A 103 -13.89 -1.59 11.21
N SER A 104 -12.89 -1.06 11.92
CA SER A 104 -11.68 -1.79 12.32
C SER A 104 -11.99 -3.09 13.08
N ALA A 105 -13.07 -3.11 13.87
CA ALA A 105 -13.56 -4.32 14.53
C ALA A 105 -13.81 -5.47 13.53
N VAL A 106 -14.43 -5.19 12.39
CA VAL A 106 -14.70 -6.19 11.34
C VAL A 106 -13.40 -6.82 10.84
N ILE A 107 -12.38 -5.99 10.57
CA ILE A 107 -11.07 -6.46 10.10
C ILE A 107 -10.39 -7.30 11.18
N VAL A 108 -10.40 -6.83 12.42
CA VAL A 108 -9.81 -7.55 13.56
C VAL A 108 -10.46 -8.92 13.75
N LEU A 109 -11.80 -9.00 13.68
CA LEU A 109 -12.56 -10.24 13.74
C LEU A 109 -12.15 -11.22 12.63
N ILE A 110 -11.98 -10.76 11.39
CA ILE A 110 -11.49 -11.59 10.28
C ILE A 110 -10.07 -12.09 10.56
N LEU A 111 -9.17 -11.18 10.97
CA LEU A 111 -7.76 -11.51 11.23
C LEU A 111 -7.60 -12.53 12.37
N GLN A 112 -8.37 -12.39 13.44
CA GLN A 112 -8.40 -13.33 14.56
C GLN A 112 -8.97 -14.70 14.16
N SER A 113 -9.75 -14.76 13.09
CA SER A 113 -10.33 -16.00 12.56
C SER A 113 -9.37 -16.76 11.64
N LEU A 114 -8.23 -16.17 11.26
CA LEU A 114 -7.28 -16.79 10.33
C LEU A 114 -6.55 -17.99 10.96
N PRO A 115 -6.61 -19.17 10.34
CA PRO A 115 -5.97 -20.38 10.87
C PRO A 115 -4.43 -20.25 10.91
N ALA A 116 -3.80 -21.05 11.78
CA ALA A 116 -2.34 -21.08 11.99
C ALA A 116 -1.51 -21.31 10.71
N SER A 117 -2.11 -21.93 9.70
CA SER A 117 -1.50 -22.20 8.40
C SER A 117 -1.31 -20.98 7.50
N VAL A 118 -1.97 -19.84 7.79
CA VAL A 118 -1.83 -18.63 7.00
C VAL A 118 -0.45 -18.02 7.21
N VAL A 119 0.35 -18.07 6.14
CA VAL A 119 1.71 -17.53 6.08
C VAL A 119 1.83 -16.34 5.12
N ASN A 120 0.86 -16.13 4.22
CA ASN A 120 0.84 -14.99 3.32
C ASN A 120 -0.43 -14.18 3.58
N LEU A 121 -0.26 -12.90 3.91
CA LEU A 121 -1.36 -11.99 4.20
C LEU A 121 -1.31 -10.76 3.30
N ASN A 122 -2.43 -10.45 2.64
CA ASN A 122 -2.64 -9.19 1.93
C ASN A 122 -3.86 -8.49 2.52
N LEU A 123 -3.65 -7.29 3.05
CA LEU A 123 -4.72 -6.43 3.52
C LEU A 123 -4.72 -5.17 2.68
N ASP A 124 -5.72 -5.05 1.83
CA ASP A 124 -6.00 -3.88 1.02
C ASP A 124 -7.10 -3.06 1.69
N CYS A 125 -6.67 -2.18 2.58
CA CYS A 125 -7.47 -1.45 3.56
C CYS A 125 -7.38 0.08 3.34
N ASP A 126 -7.02 0.54 2.13
CA ASP A 126 -6.90 1.96 1.81
C ASP A 126 -8.24 2.74 2.02
N CYS A 127 -9.36 2.02 2.12
CA CYS A 127 -10.71 2.55 2.36
C CYS A 127 -11.12 2.62 3.85
N ILE A 128 -10.26 2.23 4.81
CA ILE A 128 -10.58 2.40 6.24
C ILE A 128 -10.57 3.90 6.54
N ASN A 129 -11.74 4.49 6.73
CA ASN A 129 -11.83 5.81 7.37
C ASN A 129 -11.70 5.61 8.88
N ARG A 130 -10.79 6.39 9.45
CA ARG A 130 -10.61 6.77 10.87
C ARG A 130 -10.85 5.65 11.90
N PRO A 131 -9.83 5.24 12.67
CA PRO A 131 -10.09 4.45 13.85
C PRO A 131 -10.97 5.26 14.81
N ASP A 132 -12.22 4.85 15.00
CA ASP A 132 -13.01 5.33 16.13
C ASP A 132 -12.27 4.97 17.43
N LEU A 133 -12.34 5.85 18.43
CA LEU A 133 -11.62 5.69 19.70
C LEU A 133 -11.91 4.35 20.40
N ASP A 134 -13.11 3.82 20.23
CA ASP A 134 -13.57 2.59 20.88
C ASP A 134 -13.28 1.32 20.07
N GLN A 135 -12.66 1.45 18.89
CA GLN A 135 -12.45 0.30 18.02
C GLN A 135 -11.07 -0.35 18.20
N PRO A 136 -11.00 -1.69 18.12
CA PRO A 136 -9.74 -2.39 18.26
C PRO A 136 -8.79 -2.06 17.10
N HIS A 137 -7.50 -1.93 17.41
CA HIS A 137 -6.50 -1.59 16.40
C HIS A 137 -6.13 -2.77 15.51
N VAL A 138 -6.32 -2.58 14.20
CA VAL A 138 -5.86 -3.53 13.16
C VAL A 138 -4.37 -3.83 13.29
N CYS A 139 -3.56 -2.84 13.68
CA CYS A 139 -2.11 -2.99 13.87
C CYS A 139 -1.77 -4.11 14.88
N HIS A 140 -2.48 -4.21 16.00
CA HIS A 140 -2.23 -5.26 16.99
C HIS A 140 -2.66 -6.64 16.50
N ALA A 141 -3.77 -6.71 15.77
CA ALA A 141 -4.21 -7.97 15.16
C ALA A 141 -3.19 -8.46 14.13
N VAL A 142 -2.66 -7.58 13.29
CA VAL A 142 -1.58 -7.92 12.34
C VAL A 142 -0.29 -8.29 13.08
N SER A 143 0.09 -7.53 14.11
CA SER A 143 1.24 -7.79 14.96
C SER A 143 1.23 -9.21 15.52
N ALA A 144 0.07 -9.68 16.01
CA ALA A 144 -0.09 -11.04 16.52
C ALA A 144 0.17 -12.13 15.45
N LEU A 145 -0.01 -11.82 14.17
CA LEU A 145 0.24 -12.73 13.05
C LEU A 145 1.69 -12.70 12.56
N LEU A 146 2.42 -11.59 12.75
CA LEU A 146 3.79 -11.41 12.23
C LEU A 146 4.77 -12.56 12.49
N PRO A 147 4.77 -13.23 13.66
CA PRO A 147 5.72 -14.32 13.91
C PRO A 147 5.60 -15.50 12.93
N ARG A 148 4.39 -15.76 12.39
CA ARG A 148 4.13 -16.88 11.47
C ARG A 148 4.14 -16.50 10.00
N LEU A 149 3.99 -15.21 9.67
CA LEU A 149 3.93 -14.77 8.28
C LEU A 149 5.29 -14.88 7.58
N ARG A 150 5.26 -15.27 6.31
CA ARG A 150 6.36 -15.22 5.34
C ARG A 150 6.22 -14.05 4.38
N SER A 151 4.99 -13.67 4.04
CA SER A 151 4.73 -12.50 3.19
C SER A 151 3.61 -11.66 3.76
N LEU A 152 3.85 -10.36 3.82
CA LEU A 152 2.86 -9.39 4.28
C LEU A 152 2.79 -8.23 3.30
N ARG A 153 1.60 -8.01 2.74
CA ARG A 153 1.25 -6.77 2.03
C ARG A 153 0.20 -6.02 2.82
N LEU A 154 0.50 -4.79 3.18
CA LEU A 154 -0.41 -3.88 3.86
C LEU A 154 -0.58 -2.62 3.02
N ARG A 155 -1.80 -2.35 2.59
CA ARG A 155 -2.20 -1.05 2.06
C ARG A 155 -3.18 -0.43 3.05
N ILE A 156 -2.72 0.56 3.79
CA ILE A 156 -3.49 1.18 4.86
C ILE A 156 -3.04 2.63 5.05
N SER A 157 -4.00 3.52 5.28
CA SER A 157 -3.72 4.95 5.44
C SER A 157 -2.97 5.29 6.73
N HIS A 158 -3.13 4.47 7.79
CA HIS A 158 -2.63 4.74 9.13
C HIS A 158 -2.03 3.47 9.77
N LEU A 159 -0.86 3.61 10.39
CA LEU A 159 -0.22 2.57 11.21
C LEU A 159 0.27 3.17 12.53
N CYS A 160 0.17 2.38 13.60
CA CYS A 160 0.77 2.70 14.89
C CYS A 160 1.95 1.79 15.23
N SER A 161 2.69 2.16 16.28
CA SER A 161 3.82 1.40 16.83
C SER A 161 3.42 -0.03 17.23
N GLY A 162 2.15 -0.21 17.55
CA GLY A 162 1.50 -1.49 17.85
C GLY A 162 1.61 -2.56 16.77
N LEU A 163 1.95 -2.21 15.52
CA LEU A 163 2.19 -3.17 14.44
C LEU A 163 3.35 -4.13 14.77
N LEU A 164 4.36 -3.66 15.51
CA LEU A 164 5.59 -4.40 15.79
C LEU A 164 5.63 -4.94 17.24
N SER A 165 4.56 -4.76 18.01
CA SER A 165 4.51 -5.06 19.44
C SER A 165 4.77 -6.53 19.81
N SER A 166 4.45 -7.48 18.92
CA SER A 166 4.65 -8.91 19.16
C SER A 166 6.12 -9.33 19.07
N LEU A 167 6.93 -8.57 18.33
CA LEU A 167 8.36 -8.79 18.15
C LEU A 167 9.16 -7.94 19.12
N PHE A 168 8.68 -6.72 19.39
CA PHE A 168 9.35 -5.76 20.26
C PHE A 168 8.32 -5.05 21.16
N PRO A 169 8.00 -5.60 22.35
CA PRO A 169 7.04 -4.99 23.28
C PRO A 169 7.44 -3.58 23.73
N ALA A 170 8.74 -3.25 23.70
CA ALA A 170 9.22 -1.90 24.00
C ALA A 170 8.93 -0.88 22.88
N ALA A 171 8.51 -1.33 21.68
CA ALA A 171 8.13 -0.43 20.58
C ALA A 171 6.90 0.44 20.94
N THR A 172 6.04 -0.05 21.82
CA THR A 172 4.76 0.58 22.17
C THR A 172 4.83 1.54 23.36
N LEU A 173 5.99 1.69 24.01
CA LEU A 173 6.07 2.32 25.34
C LEU A 173 6.83 3.66 25.41
N ASP A 174 7.63 4.04 24.41
CA ASP A 174 8.66 5.10 24.60
C ASP A 174 8.46 6.37 23.76
N HIS A 175 7.28 7.00 23.78
CA HIS A 175 7.11 8.33 23.14
C HIS A 175 6.96 9.52 24.08
N GLU A 176 6.90 9.31 25.39
CA GLU A 176 6.80 10.44 26.34
C GLU A 176 8.06 10.71 27.19
N HIS A 177 9.09 9.85 27.15
CA HIS A 177 10.34 10.10 27.90
C HIS A 177 11.62 9.90 27.07
N PRO A 178 12.26 10.99 26.58
CA PRO A 178 13.50 10.95 25.79
C PRO A 178 14.77 10.50 26.53
N SER A 179 14.72 10.00 27.77
CA SER A 179 15.85 10.18 28.69
C SER A 179 16.57 8.92 29.21
N ARG A 180 16.34 7.72 28.66
CA ARG A 180 17.29 6.61 28.92
C ARG A 180 17.20 5.46 27.90
N PRO A 181 18.30 5.07 27.23
CA PRO A 181 18.32 3.82 26.47
C PRO A 181 18.02 2.66 27.43
N PRO A 182 17.03 1.78 27.11
CA PRO A 182 16.69 0.66 27.97
C PRO A 182 17.89 -0.29 28.08
N LYS A 183 18.55 -0.30 29.23
CA LYS A 183 19.70 -1.19 29.52
C LYS A 183 19.28 -2.67 29.68
N SER A 184 18.02 -3.02 29.46
CA SER A 184 17.57 -4.41 29.60
C SER A 184 17.96 -5.21 28.36
N LYS A 185 19.06 -5.98 28.46
CA LYS A 185 19.43 -7.06 27.53
C LYS A 185 18.47 -8.26 27.62
N LYS A 186 17.15 -8.03 27.69
CA LYS A 186 16.20 -9.14 27.63
C LYS A 186 16.29 -9.71 26.20
N PRO A 187 16.56 -11.01 26.05
CA PRO A 187 16.65 -11.64 24.74
C PRO A 187 15.33 -11.40 23.98
N LEU A 188 15.42 -11.17 22.67
CA LEU A 188 14.27 -11.11 21.79
C LEU A 188 13.48 -12.42 21.94
N ASN A 189 12.33 -12.35 22.61
CA ASN A 189 11.56 -13.55 22.94
C ASN A 189 10.97 -14.23 21.70
N ARG A 190 10.88 -13.54 20.56
CA ARG A 190 10.31 -14.08 19.32
C ARG A 190 10.99 -13.47 18.09
N THR A 191 11.33 -14.32 17.13
CA THR A 191 11.73 -13.92 15.78
C THR A 191 10.56 -14.11 14.82
N SER A 192 10.54 -13.32 13.75
CA SER A 192 9.56 -13.45 12.67
C SER A 192 10.13 -14.24 11.49
N ARG A 193 9.28 -15.06 10.86
CA ARG A 193 9.59 -15.80 9.63
C ARG A 193 9.36 -14.99 8.35
N LEU A 194 9.17 -13.68 8.48
CA LEU A 194 8.83 -12.81 7.37
C LEU A 194 9.98 -12.75 6.37
N GLU A 195 9.71 -13.13 5.12
CA GLU A 195 10.64 -13.07 3.99
C GLU A 195 10.44 -11.78 3.17
N TYR A 196 9.17 -11.36 3.02
CA TYR A 196 8.78 -10.23 2.19
C TYR A 196 7.75 -9.34 2.88
N LEU A 197 7.98 -8.03 2.81
CA LEU A 197 7.10 -7.03 3.41
C LEU A 197 6.88 -5.86 2.46
N VAL A 198 5.63 -5.58 2.11
CA VAL A 198 5.23 -4.36 1.40
C VAL A 198 4.24 -3.62 2.28
N ILE A 199 4.62 -2.43 2.72
CA ILE A 199 3.74 -1.54 3.48
C ILE A 199 3.55 -0.28 2.65
N ARG A 200 2.29 0.10 2.48
CA ARG A 200 1.91 1.30 1.78
C ARG A 200 1.07 2.20 2.68
N LEU A 201 1.58 3.41 2.86
CA LEU A 201 1.10 4.48 3.72
C LEU A 201 0.69 5.69 2.87
N ILE A 202 -0.49 5.62 2.25
CA ILE A 202 -0.98 6.71 1.41
C ILE A 202 -2.25 7.29 2.01
N ALA A 203 -2.07 8.28 2.88
CA ALA A 203 -3.18 9.11 3.33
C ALA A 203 -3.67 9.99 2.17
N ARG A 204 -5.00 10.00 1.94
CA ARG A 204 -5.61 10.89 0.95
C ARG A 204 -5.66 12.33 1.50
N PRO A 205 -5.42 13.38 0.68
CA PRO A 205 -5.34 14.78 1.13
C PRO A 205 -6.66 15.36 1.65
N GLU A 206 -7.79 14.76 1.28
CA GLU A 206 -9.14 15.27 1.57
C GLU A 206 -9.48 15.32 3.07
N CYS A 207 -8.60 14.84 3.95
CA CYS A 207 -8.70 15.06 5.38
C CYS A 207 -8.16 16.42 5.87
N ALA A 208 -7.73 17.33 4.98
CA ALA A 208 -7.23 18.66 5.36
C ALA A 208 -8.28 19.53 6.11
N HIS A 209 -9.58 19.25 5.96
CA HIS A 209 -10.66 19.99 6.64
C HIS A 209 -11.16 19.35 7.94
N LEU A 210 -10.54 18.28 8.41
CA LEU A 210 -11.01 17.58 9.61
C LEU A 210 -9.79 17.21 10.46
N ALA A 211 -9.11 18.26 10.90
CA ALA A 211 -7.98 18.19 11.79
C ALA A 211 -8.41 17.53 13.11
N HIS A 212 -7.63 16.52 13.51
CA HIS A 212 -7.66 15.89 14.83
C HIS A 212 -8.87 15.01 15.14
N THR A 213 -8.90 13.81 14.55
CA THR A 213 -9.54 12.67 15.22
C THR A 213 -8.48 11.61 15.46
N ALA A 214 -8.25 11.39 16.75
CA ALA A 214 -7.40 10.42 17.39
C ALA A 214 -6.44 9.61 16.49
N LEU A 215 -5.16 9.87 16.74
CA LEU A 215 -4.11 8.86 16.79
C LEU A 215 -4.71 7.47 17.17
N CYS A 216 -4.14 6.37 16.69
CA CYS A 216 -4.20 5.13 17.51
C CYS A 216 -3.85 5.59 18.93
N SER A 217 -4.79 5.52 19.87
CA SER A 217 -4.97 6.43 21.01
C SER A 217 -3.80 6.60 21.99
N SER A 218 -2.66 5.94 21.76
CA SER A 218 -1.38 6.48 22.20
C SER A 218 -1.21 7.90 21.66
N SER A 219 -0.72 8.82 22.46
CA SER A 219 -0.11 10.09 22.05
C SER A 219 1.04 9.95 21.01
N ASP A 220 1.22 8.76 20.42
CA ASP A 220 2.22 8.41 19.42
C ASP A 220 2.01 9.18 18.13
N LYS A 221 2.96 10.08 17.84
CA LYS A 221 3.13 10.73 16.54
C LYS A 221 2.98 9.71 15.40
N LEU A 222 2.21 10.08 14.36
CA LEU A 222 2.05 9.29 13.13
C LEU A 222 3.38 8.67 12.70
N LEU A 223 3.38 7.35 12.46
CA LEU A 223 4.55 6.66 11.90
C LEU A 223 4.77 7.11 10.47
N HIS A 224 5.62 8.12 10.31
CA HIS A 224 6.11 8.53 9.00
C HIS A 224 6.86 7.36 8.35
N GLY A 225 6.66 7.17 7.04
CA GLY A 225 7.26 6.04 6.31
C GLY A 225 8.78 5.93 6.47
N ALA A 226 9.49 7.06 6.63
CA ALA A 226 10.93 7.08 6.92
C ALA A 226 11.29 6.47 8.28
N LYS A 227 10.52 6.80 9.32
CA LYS A 227 10.69 6.25 10.67
C LYS A 227 10.37 4.76 10.67
N LEU A 228 9.27 4.35 10.06
CA LEU A 228 8.89 2.94 9.95
C LEU A 228 9.97 2.11 9.23
N ALA A 229 10.45 2.58 8.07
CA ALA A 229 11.52 1.89 7.34
C ALA A 229 12.80 1.75 8.18
N ARG A 230 13.17 2.79 8.93
CA ARG A 230 14.33 2.75 9.85
C ARG A 230 14.12 1.74 10.97
N THR A 231 12.96 1.75 11.62
CA THR A 231 12.63 0.78 12.68
C THR A 231 12.65 -0.66 12.16
N LEU A 232 12.14 -0.90 10.95
CA LEU A 232 12.22 -2.24 10.32
C LEU A 232 13.67 -2.66 10.07
N GLN A 233 14.53 -1.75 9.59
CA GLN A 233 15.96 -2.03 9.40
C GLN A 233 16.69 -2.25 10.73
N GLU A 234 16.38 -1.48 11.78
CA GLU A 234 16.93 -1.67 13.13
C GLU A 234 16.54 -3.04 13.69
N LEU A 235 15.26 -3.43 13.54
CA LEU A 235 14.77 -4.75 13.94
C LEU A 235 15.43 -5.89 13.14
N TYR A 236 15.66 -5.69 11.85
CA TYR A 236 16.44 -6.64 11.05
C TYR A 236 17.88 -6.78 11.58
N ASN A 237 18.56 -5.67 11.86
CA ASN A 237 19.95 -5.66 12.33
C ASN A 237 20.13 -6.33 13.69
N VAL A 238 19.11 -6.28 14.58
CA VAL A 238 19.14 -6.99 15.87
C VAL A 238 18.64 -8.44 15.77
N GLY A 239 18.35 -8.94 14.57
CA GLY A 239 17.96 -10.33 14.33
C GLY A 239 16.48 -10.65 14.61
N ALA A 240 15.60 -9.64 14.71
CA ALA A 240 14.16 -9.88 14.88
C ALA A 240 13.52 -10.49 13.60
N PHE A 241 14.13 -10.23 12.43
CA PHE A 241 13.69 -10.70 11.12
C PHE A 241 14.78 -11.50 10.38
N PRO A 242 15.20 -12.68 10.89
CA PRO A 242 16.33 -13.42 10.34
C PRO A 242 16.12 -13.93 8.90
N SER A 243 14.87 -14.05 8.45
CA SER A 243 14.53 -14.53 7.10
C SER A 243 14.17 -13.41 6.11
N LEU A 244 14.20 -12.15 6.53
CA LEU A 244 13.73 -11.04 5.71
C LEU A 244 14.70 -10.81 4.55
N CYS A 245 14.20 -11.05 3.35
CA CYS A 245 14.94 -10.86 2.12
C CYS A 245 14.84 -9.42 1.65
N GLU A 246 13.62 -8.87 1.71
CA GLU A 246 13.30 -7.56 1.17
C GLU A 246 12.09 -6.94 1.86
N PHE A 247 12.15 -5.63 2.11
CA PHE A 247 10.96 -4.86 2.46
C PHE A 247 10.87 -3.55 1.71
N VAL A 248 9.64 -3.08 1.52
CA VAL A 248 9.35 -1.76 0.95
C VAL A 248 8.30 -1.02 1.77
N VAL A 249 8.59 0.25 2.06
CA VAL A 249 7.65 1.21 2.65
C VAL A 249 7.37 2.33 1.64
N ILE A 250 6.15 2.34 1.10
CA ILE A 250 5.68 3.33 0.13
C ILE A 250 4.90 4.41 0.87
N GLY A 251 5.31 5.66 0.75
CA GLY A 251 4.60 6.80 1.31
C GLY A 251 4.30 7.87 0.27
N ARG A 252 3.30 8.70 0.52
CA ARG A 252 3.03 9.91 -0.26
C ARG A 252 3.45 11.16 0.54
N VAL A 253 4.10 12.11 -0.12
CA VAL A 253 4.41 13.43 0.44
C VAL A 253 3.75 14.47 -0.46
N ASN A 254 2.89 15.30 0.13
CA ASN A 254 2.27 16.40 -0.59
C ASN A 254 3.21 17.60 -0.59
N ALA A 255 3.35 18.24 -1.74
CA ALA A 255 4.08 19.48 -1.86
C ALA A 255 3.31 20.62 -1.16
N PRO A 256 3.99 21.47 -0.38
CA PRO A 256 3.41 22.73 0.03
C PRO A 256 3.21 23.60 -1.21
N SER A 257 2.11 24.36 -1.23
CA SER A 257 1.89 25.35 -2.28
C SER A 257 2.99 26.41 -2.23
N THR A 258 3.61 26.67 -3.37
CA THR A 258 4.55 27.79 -3.58
C THR A 258 3.93 28.78 -4.55
N LEU A 259 4.38 30.04 -4.51
CA LEU A 259 3.91 31.06 -5.44
C LEU A 259 4.14 30.63 -6.90
N GLN A 260 5.31 30.05 -7.17
CA GLN A 260 5.70 29.56 -8.49
C GLN A 260 5.06 28.22 -8.88
N ASN A 261 4.49 27.49 -7.91
CA ASN A 261 4.01 26.12 -8.06
C ASN A 261 5.10 25.19 -8.65
N ASP A 262 6.33 25.38 -8.17
CA ASP A 262 7.54 24.67 -8.56
C ASP A 262 7.75 23.37 -7.77
N ASN A 263 7.03 23.20 -6.64
CA ASN A 263 7.03 21.98 -5.85
C ASN A 263 6.02 20.95 -6.36
N TRP A 264 6.43 19.69 -6.35
CA TRP A 264 5.66 18.54 -6.82
C TRP A 264 5.38 17.57 -5.69
N ASN A 265 4.15 17.05 -5.68
CA ASN A 265 3.84 15.90 -4.85
C ASN A 265 4.75 14.74 -5.27
N VAL A 266 5.13 13.89 -4.31
CA VAL A 266 6.00 12.75 -4.57
C VAL A 266 5.49 11.49 -3.91
N PHE A 267 5.74 10.35 -4.54
CA PHE A 267 5.80 9.08 -3.83
C PHE A 267 7.24 8.83 -3.37
N LYS A 268 7.38 8.35 -2.13
CA LYS A 268 8.64 7.91 -1.53
C LYS A 268 8.57 6.40 -1.40
N VAL A 269 9.35 5.69 -2.20
CA VAL A 269 9.51 4.24 -2.09
C VAL A 269 10.81 3.98 -1.33
N ARG A 270 10.69 3.47 -0.11
CA ARG A 270 11.83 3.14 0.75
C ARG A 270 12.07 1.65 0.73
N THR A 271 13.17 1.23 0.15
CA THR A 271 13.48 -0.19 -0.10
C THR A 271 14.63 -0.63 0.79
N PHE A 272 14.57 -1.89 1.23
CA PHE A 272 15.68 -2.57 1.86
C PHE A 272 15.81 -3.95 1.26
N ALA A 273 16.93 -4.23 0.63
CA ALA A 273 17.23 -5.52 0.03
C ALA A 273 18.70 -5.85 0.25
N ARG A 274 18.99 -7.04 0.80
CA ARG A 274 20.37 -7.53 0.98
C ARG A 274 21.30 -6.54 1.69
N GLY A 275 20.80 -5.86 2.72
CA GLY A 275 21.58 -4.88 3.50
C GLY A 275 21.68 -3.50 2.88
N ILE A 276 21.23 -3.31 1.64
CA ILE A 276 21.20 -2.02 0.96
C ILE A 276 19.86 -1.35 1.28
N SER A 277 19.91 -0.13 1.83
CA SER A 277 18.74 0.71 2.03
C SER A 277 18.75 1.89 1.07
N GLU A 278 17.62 2.17 0.44
CA GLU A 278 17.47 3.25 -0.54
C GLU A 278 16.09 3.93 -0.41
N THR A 279 16.02 5.18 -0.85
CA THR A 279 14.78 5.92 -1.04
C THR A 279 14.71 6.40 -2.48
N ILE A 280 13.64 6.02 -3.18
CA ILE A 280 13.30 6.50 -4.51
C ILE A 280 12.19 7.51 -4.38
N THR A 281 12.40 8.68 -4.96
CA THR A 281 11.46 9.79 -5.01
C THR A 281 10.90 9.90 -6.41
N LEU A 282 9.60 9.69 -6.55
CA LEU A 282 8.88 9.71 -7.81
C LEU A 282 7.92 10.91 -7.83
N PRO A 283 8.26 12.00 -8.55
CA PRO A 283 7.36 13.12 -8.75
C PRO A 283 6.06 12.67 -9.41
N TRP A 284 4.94 13.21 -8.96
CA TRP A 284 3.65 12.87 -9.53
C TRP A 284 2.67 14.05 -9.40
N CYS A 285 1.69 14.10 -10.28
CA CYS A 285 0.63 15.10 -10.24
C CYS A 285 -0.66 14.58 -10.86
N ALA A 286 -1.78 15.21 -10.51
CA ALA A 286 -3.00 15.08 -11.28
C ALA A 286 -2.88 15.90 -12.57
N ARG A 287 -3.38 15.36 -13.69
CA ARG A 287 -3.67 16.18 -14.87
C ARG A 287 -4.81 17.14 -14.47
N GLY A 288 -4.55 18.44 -14.45
CA GLY A 288 -5.61 19.43 -14.20
C GLY A 288 -6.76 19.29 -15.20
N GLY A 289 -8.01 19.44 -14.74
CA GLY A 289 -9.23 19.18 -15.51
C GLY A 289 -9.61 17.69 -15.59
N SER A 290 -10.83 17.32 -15.20
CA SER A 290 -11.39 15.94 -15.14
C SER A 290 -10.44 14.86 -14.56
N SER A 291 -10.66 14.54 -13.29
CA SER A 291 -9.76 13.98 -12.26
C SER A 291 -9.27 12.54 -12.39
N SER A 292 -9.39 11.87 -13.53
CA SER A 292 -9.10 10.43 -13.61
C SER A 292 -7.68 10.07 -14.07
N LEU A 293 -6.91 11.03 -14.59
CA LEU A 293 -5.58 10.76 -15.14
C LEU A 293 -4.48 11.46 -14.33
N TYR A 294 -3.48 10.68 -13.93
CA TYR A 294 -2.36 11.15 -13.14
C TYR A 294 -1.06 10.86 -13.89
N MET A 295 -0.07 11.73 -13.70
CA MET A 295 1.29 11.55 -14.18
C MET A 295 2.16 11.09 -13.00
N ILE A 296 3.05 10.14 -13.24
CA ILE A 296 4.18 9.80 -12.37
C ILE A 296 5.46 9.77 -13.21
N ARG A 297 6.53 10.38 -12.70
CA ARG A 297 7.82 10.46 -13.36
C ARG A 297 8.82 9.51 -12.70
N ASP A 298 9.46 8.68 -13.48
CA ASP A 298 10.61 7.88 -13.06
C ASP A 298 11.90 8.29 -13.80
N CYS A 299 12.94 7.45 -13.76
CA CYS A 299 14.21 7.74 -14.45
C CYS A 299 14.06 7.75 -15.98
N ASP A 300 13.16 6.93 -16.53
CA ASP A 300 13.05 6.70 -17.97
C ASP A 300 12.03 7.63 -18.62
N GLY A 301 11.06 8.16 -17.87
CA GLY A 301 10.15 9.15 -18.40
C GLY A 301 8.91 9.42 -17.56
N ASP A 302 7.91 9.95 -18.26
CA ASP A 302 6.59 10.28 -17.73
C ASP A 302 5.58 9.19 -18.09
N TRP A 303 4.93 8.68 -17.06
CA TRP A 303 3.96 7.59 -17.16
C TRP A 303 2.59 8.04 -16.64
N PHE A 304 1.54 7.54 -17.27
CA PHE A 304 0.18 7.96 -17.01
C PHE A 304 -0.75 6.81 -16.68
N GLY A 305 -1.65 7.02 -15.75
CA GLY A 305 -2.68 6.06 -15.41
C GLY A 305 -3.73 6.66 -14.48
N SER A 306 -4.75 5.86 -14.14
CA SER A 306 -5.62 6.18 -13.01
C SER A 306 -4.81 6.23 -11.72
N PHE A 307 -5.36 6.87 -10.68
CA PHE A 307 -4.72 6.84 -9.36
C PHE A 307 -4.42 5.41 -8.95
N ALA A 308 -5.39 4.49 -9.10
CA ALA A 308 -5.26 3.07 -8.80
C ALA A 308 -4.13 2.39 -9.60
N ASN A 309 -3.95 2.71 -10.88
CA ASN A 309 -2.86 2.15 -11.68
C ASN A 309 -1.49 2.63 -11.19
N ILE A 310 -1.32 3.93 -10.93
CA ILE A 310 -0.07 4.47 -10.37
C ILE A 310 0.21 3.87 -9.00
N SER A 311 -0.78 3.97 -8.12
CA SER A 311 -0.87 3.33 -6.81
C SER A 311 -0.34 1.89 -6.79
N ASN A 312 -0.83 1.03 -7.70
CA ASN A 312 -0.41 -0.36 -7.79
C ASN A 312 1.00 -0.50 -8.39
N SER A 313 1.37 0.35 -9.36
CA SER A 313 2.68 0.30 -10.01
C SER A 313 3.86 0.58 -9.08
N LEU A 314 3.62 1.31 -7.98
CA LEU A 314 4.64 1.64 -6.97
C LEU A 314 5.17 0.41 -6.23
N GLU A 315 4.44 -0.71 -6.23
CA GLU A 315 4.87 -1.97 -5.62
C GLU A 315 5.91 -2.73 -6.45
N GLY A 316 6.15 -2.28 -7.69
CA GLY A 316 7.22 -2.77 -8.56
C GLY A 316 7.31 -4.30 -8.59
N PRO A 317 8.50 -4.89 -8.34
CA PRO A 317 8.70 -6.33 -8.43
C PRO A 317 8.05 -7.13 -7.28
N LEU A 318 7.57 -6.48 -6.22
CA LEU A 318 6.90 -7.15 -5.09
C LEU A 318 5.37 -7.08 -5.18
N ALA A 319 4.83 -6.81 -6.37
CA ALA A 319 3.40 -6.85 -6.62
C ALA A 319 2.77 -8.17 -6.14
N TRP A 320 1.63 -8.07 -5.47
CA TRP A 320 0.94 -9.24 -4.93
C TRP A 320 0.41 -10.17 -6.01
N THR A 321 0.60 -11.46 -5.81
CA THR A 321 0.01 -12.52 -6.65
C THR A 321 -0.98 -13.36 -5.86
N LYS A 322 -1.78 -14.18 -6.53
CA LYS A 322 -2.74 -15.11 -5.88
C LYS A 322 -2.11 -16.04 -4.84
N THR A 323 -0.80 -16.25 -4.88
CA THR A 323 -0.06 -17.15 -3.97
C THR A 323 0.82 -16.40 -2.97
N GLY A 324 0.62 -15.09 -2.81
CA GLY A 324 1.45 -14.22 -1.99
C GLY A 324 2.39 -13.34 -2.80
N ILE A 325 3.36 -12.72 -2.12
CA ILE A 325 4.43 -11.97 -2.77
C ILE A 325 5.38 -12.99 -3.39
N LYS A 326 5.35 -13.08 -4.72
CA LYS A 326 6.36 -13.83 -5.46
C LYS A 326 7.43 -12.84 -5.83
N ALA A 327 8.46 -12.72 -4.99
CA ALA A 327 9.69 -12.12 -5.48
C ALA A 327 10.08 -12.86 -6.76
N THR A 328 10.51 -12.11 -7.77
CA THR A 328 10.94 -12.60 -9.08
C THR A 328 12.24 -13.41 -8.95
N ARG A 329 12.24 -14.47 -8.11
CA ARG A 329 13.36 -15.38 -7.87
C ARG A 329 13.75 -16.14 -9.14
N TYR A 330 12.92 -16.10 -10.19
CA TYR A 330 13.14 -16.72 -11.49
C TYR A 330 13.82 -15.82 -12.53
N LEU A 331 14.07 -14.53 -12.25
CA LEU A 331 15.01 -13.77 -13.07
C LEU A 331 16.43 -14.25 -12.75
N LYS A 332 17.18 -14.54 -13.81
CA LYS A 332 18.53 -15.11 -13.70
C LYS A 332 19.41 -14.18 -12.87
N PRO A 333 20.42 -14.69 -12.13
CA PRO A 333 21.24 -13.88 -11.23
C PRO A 333 21.82 -12.59 -11.85
N TYR A 334 22.08 -12.59 -13.16
CA TYR A 334 22.60 -11.44 -13.91
C TYR A 334 21.52 -10.42 -14.36
N GLU A 335 20.24 -10.80 -14.36
CA GLU A 335 19.10 -9.91 -14.62
C GLU A 335 18.58 -9.23 -13.35
N ARG A 336 19.14 -9.59 -12.18
CA ARG A 336 18.87 -8.89 -10.92
C ARG A 336 19.65 -7.58 -10.88
N SER A 337 19.29 -6.64 -11.76
CA SER A 337 19.45 -5.26 -11.37
C SER A 337 18.66 -5.11 -10.06
N ASN A 338 19.34 -4.74 -8.98
CA ASN A 338 18.68 -4.43 -7.71
C ASN A 338 17.88 -3.11 -7.80
N ASP A 339 17.73 -2.54 -9.00
CA ASP A 339 16.96 -1.33 -9.18
C ASP A 339 15.47 -1.63 -9.10
N TRP A 340 14.92 -1.22 -7.96
CA TRP A 340 13.49 -1.09 -7.80
C TRP A 340 12.92 -0.16 -8.88
N GLY A 341 12.12 -0.72 -9.78
CA GLY A 341 11.47 -0.02 -10.88
C GLY A 341 9.95 0.08 -10.70
N LEU A 342 9.37 1.08 -11.34
CA LEU A 342 7.92 1.25 -11.46
C LEU A 342 7.35 0.16 -12.37
N ASP A 343 6.27 -0.54 -11.97
CA ASP A 343 5.56 -1.46 -12.87
C ASP A 343 4.73 -0.70 -13.90
N ARG A 344 5.27 -0.57 -15.11
CA ARG A 344 4.67 0.19 -16.20
C ARG A 344 3.62 -0.57 -16.99
N THR A 345 3.32 -1.83 -16.66
CA THR A 345 2.42 -2.68 -17.48
C THR A 345 1.01 -2.10 -17.67
N LYS A 346 0.53 -1.29 -16.72
CA LYS A 346 -0.78 -0.61 -16.76
C LYS A 346 -0.69 0.90 -16.95
N LEU A 347 0.49 1.41 -17.30
CA LEU A 347 0.74 2.83 -17.50
C LEU A 347 0.96 3.13 -18.99
N ALA A 348 0.50 4.29 -19.41
CA ALA A 348 0.72 4.80 -20.76
C ALA A 348 1.90 5.79 -20.77
N PRO A 349 2.82 5.71 -21.74
CA PRO A 349 3.90 6.68 -21.87
C PRO A 349 3.37 8.05 -22.31
N ARG A 350 4.11 9.12 -21.98
CA ARG A 350 3.82 10.53 -22.36
C ARG A 350 3.32 10.68 -23.79
N ASP A 351 4.06 10.17 -24.77
CA ASP A 351 3.72 10.37 -26.20
C ASP A 351 2.36 9.79 -26.57
N SER A 352 2.04 8.61 -26.02
CA SER A 352 0.73 7.99 -26.23
C SER A 352 -0.40 8.84 -25.64
N VAL A 353 -0.17 9.45 -24.48
CA VAL A 353 -1.17 10.28 -23.78
C VAL A 353 -1.33 11.64 -24.45
N ILE A 354 -0.24 12.26 -24.91
CA ILE A 354 -0.27 13.49 -25.71
C ILE A 354 -1.08 13.24 -26.99
N LYS A 355 -0.74 12.19 -27.75
CA LYS A 355 -1.44 11.86 -29.00
C LYS A 355 -2.93 11.57 -28.79
N LYS A 356 -3.27 10.85 -27.72
CA LYS A 356 -4.65 10.40 -27.48
C LYS A 356 -5.54 11.48 -26.86
N PHE A 357 -4.98 12.34 -26.00
CA PHE A 357 -5.79 13.23 -25.17
C PHE A 357 -5.36 14.70 -25.20
N GLY A 358 -4.38 15.06 -26.03
CA GLY A 358 -3.89 16.44 -26.15
C GLY A 358 -3.33 17.01 -24.85
N VAL A 359 -2.74 16.16 -23.99
CA VAL A 359 -2.23 16.60 -22.69
C VAL A 359 -1.03 17.53 -22.87
N SER A 360 -0.98 18.61 -22.11
CA SER A 360 0.19 19.47 -21.99
C SER A 360 0.39 19.87 -20.55
N PHE A 361 1.62 19.75 -20.05
CA PHE A 361 2.03 20.30 -18.76
C PHE A 361 2.90 21.53 -18.97
N ARG A 362 2.79 22.49 -18.05
CA ARG A 362 3.71 23.64 -17.98
C ARG A 362 5.17 23.18 -17.92
N LEU A 363 5.45 22.15 -17.10
CA LEU A 363 6.76 21.52 -16.99
C LEU A 363 7.33 21.13 -18.36
N TRP A 364 6.53 20.49 -19.21
CA TRP A 364 6.97 20.04 -20.53
C TRP A 364 7.33 21.19 -21.44
N LYS A 365 6.55 22.28 -21.42
CA LYS A 365 6.88 23.48 -22.18
C LYS A 365 8.19 24.11 -21.72
N HIS A 366 8.44 24.10 -20.41
CA HIS A 366 9.70 24.58 -19.84
C HIS A 366 10.88 23.68 -20.21
N GLU A 367 10.71 22.36 -20.17
CA GLU A 367 11.73 21.39 -20.61
C GLU A 367 12.05 21.53 -22.10
N ASP A 368 11.03 21.72 -22.94
CA ASP A 368 11.20 21.90 -24.39
C ASP A 368 11.91 23.24 -24.69
N ALA A 369 11.58 24.31 -23.96
CA ALA A 369 12.19 25.64 -24.14
C ALA A 369 13.66 25.68 -23.66
N THR A 370 13.96 25.04 -22.55
CA THR A 370 15.31 24.99 -21.96
C THR A 370 16.19 23.90 -22.58
N ARG A 371 15.59 22.93 -23.29
CA ARG A 371 16.23 21.67 -23.72
C ARG A 371 16.86 20.90 -22.55
N ALA A 372 16.32 21.05 -21.35
CA ALA A 372 16.82 20.45 -20.12
C ALA A 372 15.69 19.77 -19.34
N LYS A 373 16.02 18.68 -18.62
CA LYS A 373 15.07 18.00 -17.73
C LYS A 373 14.99 18.77 -16.41
N LEU A 374 13.87 19.44 -16.16
CA LEU A 374 13.72 20.34 -15.02
C LEU A 374 13.21 19.63 -13.76
N LEU A 375 12.68 18.42 -13.90
CA LEU A 375 12.20 17.61 -12.79
C LEU A 375 12.65 16.17 -12.98
N SER A 376 13.30 15.58 -11.98
CA SER A 376 13.79 14.20 -12.08
C SER A 376 13.33 13.38 -10.89
N ALA A 377 13.04 12.11 -11.15
CA ALA A 377 13.06 11.12 -10.10
C ALA A 377 14.49 11.03 -9.54
N ARG A 378 14.62 10.82 -8.23
CA ARG A 378 15.92 10.70 -7.58
C ARG A 378 15.98 9.47 -6.69
N LYS A 379 17.17 8.89 -6.61
CA LYS A 379 17.49 7.74 -5.76
C LYS A 379 18.54 8.20 -4.75
N VAL A 380 18.27 8.02 -3.46
CA VAL A 380 19.16 8.43 -2.36
C VAL A 380 19.40 7.24 -1.45
N SER A 381 20.64 7.08 -0.96
CA SER A 381 20.98 6.03 0.01
C SER A 381 20.28 6.25 1.36
N GLY A 382 19.82 5.16 1.96
CA GLY A 382 19.11 5.16 3.23
C GLY A 382 17.68 5.70 3.16
N PHE A 383 17.12 6.03 4.33
CA PHE A 383 15.70 6.42 4.50
C PHE A 383 15.49 7.89 4.86
N ARG A 384 16.54 8.71 4.77
CA ARG A 384 16.51 10.10 5.26
C ARG A 384 15.73 11.05 4.35
N ASP A 385 15.61 10.74 3.05
CA ASP A 385 14.91 11.61 2.11
C ASP A 385 13.39 11.66 2.41
N THR A 386 12.96 12.81 2.91
CA THR A 386 11.56 13.16 3.17
C THR A 386 11.08 14.37 2.37
N GLU A 387 11.97 14.98 1.58
CA GLU A 387 11.71 16.23 0.89
C GLU A 387 10.79 16.04 -0.31
N VAL A 388 10.15 17.11 -0.75
CA VAL A 388 9.39 17.11 -2.00
C VAL A 388 10.35 17.10 -3.20
N ALA A 389 9.81 17.07 -4.41
CA ALA A 389 10.59 17.36 -5.60
C ALA A 389 10.31 18.79 -6.04
N SER A 390 11.35 19.53 -6.39
CA SER A 390 11.25 20.90 -6.87
C SER A 390 11.79 20.97 -8.29
N GLN A 391 11.19 21.82 -9.12
CA GLN A 391 11.70 22.11 -10.45
C GLN A 391 13.03 22.85 -10.34
N ILE A 392 14.04 22.35 -11.05
CA ILE A 392 15.34 22.97 -11.15
C ILE A 392 15.26 23.97 -12.29
N VAL A 393 15.56 25.24 -12.02
CA VAL A 393 15.72 26.26 -13.06
C VAL A 393 17.17 26.20 -13.55
N PRO A 394 17.42 26.01 -14.86
CA PRO A 394 18.78 25.94 -15.38
C PRO A 394 19.52 27.26 -15.23
N ASP A 395 20.85 27.21 -15.24
CA ASP A 395 21.69 28.42 -15.23
C ASP A 395 21.34 29.33 -16.43
N GLY A 396 21.28 30.63 -16.18
CA GLY A 396 20.85 31.61 -17.19
C GLY A 396 19.33 31.70 -17.40
N TRP A 397 18.52 30.99 -16.61
CA TRP A 397 17.06 31.13 -16.60
C TRP A 397 16.55 31.65 -15.25
N ARG A 398 15.38 32.29 -15.25
CA ARG A 398 14.74 32.79 -14.03
C ARG A 398 13.23 32.60 -14.06
N TRP A 399 12.62 32.51 -12.88
CA TRP A 399 11.16 32.62 -12.75
C TRP A 399 10.70 34.05 -13.00
N VAL A 400 9.65 34.21 -13.81
CA VAL A 400 8.96 35.48 -14.02
C VAL A 400 7.46 35.31 -13.95
N ILE A 401 6.79 36.39 -13.57
CA ILE A 401 5.34 36.48 -13.61
C ILE A 401 4.93 36.55 -15.08
N ALA A 402 4.03 35.66 -15.50
CA ALA A 402 3.56 35.60 -16.87
C ALA A 402 2.07 35.92 -16.94
N GLU A 403 1.68 36.69 -17.96
CA GLU A 403 0.27 36.82 -18.34
C GLU A 403 -0.23 35.47 -18.88
N GLY A 404 -1.31 34.95 -18.31
CA GLY A 404 -1.94 33.71 -18.76
C GLY A 404 -2.30 32.73 -17.63
N PRO A 405 -2.67 31.49 -17.97
CA PRO A 405 -3.31 30.56 -17.03
C PRO A 405 -2.38 30.01 -15.94
N TRP A 406 -1.07 30.31 -15.98
CA TRP A 406 -0.07 29.68 -15.11
C TRP A 406 0.55 30.60 -14.07
N ASN A 407 0.25 31.91 -14.08
CA ASN A 407 0.80 32.99 -13.23
C ASN A 407 2.34 33.15 -13.22
N TRP A 408 3.11 32.07 -13.38
CA TRP A 408 4.56 32.00 -13.37
C TRP A 408 5.08 31.11 -14.50
N THR A 409 6.16 31.54 -15.14
CA THR A 409 6.94 30.79 -16.14
C THR A 409 8.43 30.99 -15.89
N ILE A 410 9.29 30.27 -16.63
CA ILE A 410 10.71 30.58 -16.71
C ILE A 410 11.04 31.26 -18.05
N GLU A 411 12.01 32.17 -18.03
CA GLU A 411 12.57 32.83 -19.22
C GLU A 411 14.10 32.93 -19.13
N PRO A 412 14.81 33.08 -20.27
CA PRO A 412 16.24 33.39 -20.28
C PRO A 412 16.50 34.74 -19.61
N MET A 413 17.57 34.83 -18.81
CA MET A 413 18.07 36.12 -18.33
C MET A 413 18.65 36.90 -19.52
N THR A 414 18.09 38.05 -19.82
CA THR A 414 18.70 38.99 -20.79
C THR A 414 20.03 39.48 -20.24
N ALA A 415 21.10 39.37 -21.02
CA ALA A 415 22.38 40.00 -20.70
C ALA A 415 22.15 41.51 -20.63
N TYR A 416 22.31 42.09 -19.44
CA TYR A 416 22.30 43.53 -19.22
C TYR A 416 23.64 44.14 -19.59
#